data_AF-A0A3P7GSM3-F1
#
_entry.id   AF-A0A3P7GSM3-F1
#
_cell.length_a   1.000
_cell.length_b   1.000
_cell.length_c   1.000
_cell.angle_alpha   90.00
_cell.angle_beta   90.00
_cell.angle_gamma   90.00
#
_symmetry.space_group_name_H-M   'P 1'
#
loop_
_entity.id
_entity.type
_entity.pdbx_description
1 polymer ?
#
loop_
_entity_poly.entity_id
_entity_poly.type
_entity_poly.pdbx_seq_one_letter_code
_entity_poly.pdbx_strand_id
1 'polypeptide(L)'
;MSSVMFEHRVLGSPADLDKECKKQLKVAYLQQEQVNFDNKEHMKDADPTLMSKCKEEMVHLKCNQEKNFEDVVECLRTNFDELGPECRAVVFSREKIEAVDNRFDDELQRQCRMDIERYCHNQEGEKVLECLMNSKIVRILSPKCQKVVVERMHEKVRDVRLNPSLLDACREEAEQYCPDDYKKINDPQYAKKTLEGVFVACLRTQYADPRKGVLLKPKCKDEIAKVILESEFDVQLDPLMYRACQDTISKHCANKVIAGGGSFESVLECLKSDYSHGAITNPECARQVARRLQESLMDLHLDPILHEACASDVQRLCRDVPPGQSRLIICLMDAMKNPGTRMSPSCRNKLVERNELWMRAHNEHALMMPENFVDVVQIVSAHPHRTSLLMWFAGFVLLLLAIGCCCGRATKRIKHELKNR
;
A
#
# COMPACT_ATOMS: atom_id res chain seq x y z
N MET A 1 11.04 -17.87 6.75
CA MET A 1 11.15 -17.73 8.21
C MET A 1 12.13 -18.78 8.69
N SER A 2 13.11 -18.38 9.50
CA SER A 2 13.39 -19.04 10.78
C SER A 2 14.55 -18.38 11.54
N SER A 3 14.53 -18.52 12.87
CA SER A 3 15.56 -19.37 13.46
C SER A 3 14.91 -20.32 14.49
N VAL A 4 14.50 -21.47 13.99
CA VAL A 4 13.68 -22.58 14.55
C VAL A 4 12.29 -22.28 15.12
N MET A 5 12.08 -21.37 16.08
CA MET A 5 10.73 -20.91 16.47
C MET A 5 10.60 -19.57 17.26
N PHE A 6 11.14 -18.42 16.81
CA PHE A 6 10.40 -17.12 16.84
C PHE A 6 9.01 -17.28 16.21
N GLU A 7 9.07 -18.22 15.29
CA GLU A 7 8.10 -19.17 14.83
C GLU A 7 7.26 -19.87 15.93
N HIS A 8 6.30 -20.67 15.44
CA HIS A 8 5.02 -21.02 16.05
C HIS A 8 4.10 -19.88 16.45
N ARG A 9 4.57 -18.65 16.64
CA ARG A 9 3.86 -17.33 16.55
C ARG A 9 4.40 -16.30 17.55
N VAL A 10 5.59 -16.53 18.12
CA VAL A 10 5.84 -16.39 19.57
C VAL A 10 5.08 -17.45 20.40
N LEU A 11 4.79 -18.63 19.79
CA LEU A 11 4.38 -19.96 20.36
C LEU A 11 2.89 -20.41 20.30
N GLY A 12 2.39 -20.86 19.14
CA GLY A 12 1.45 -22.01 19.06
C GLY A 12 1.04 -22.46 17.63
N SER A 13 1.19 -23.74 17.22
CA SER A 13 1.68 -24.94 17.97
C SER A 13 1.90 -26.23 17.15
N PRO A 14 2.29 -27.34 17.82
CA PRO A 14 1.66 -28.65 17.60
C PRO A 14 0.59 -29.03 18.66
N ALA A 15 0.67 -28.49 19.89
CA ALA A 15 -0.39 -28.49 20.93
C ALA A 15 -0.28 -27.18 21.75
N ASP A 16 -1.32 -26.34 21.78
CA ASP A 16 -1.23 -24.93 22.22
C ASP A 16 -0.83 -24.73 23.69
N LEU A 17 -0.02 -23.69 23.96
CA LEU A 17 0.12 -23.10 25.29
C LEU A 17 -1.18 -22.41 25.69
N ASP A 18 -1.67 -22.68 26.91
CA ASP A 18 -2.90 -22.10 27.42
C ASP A 18 -2.79 -20.56 27.59
N LYS A 19 -3.96 -19.89 27.59
CA LYS A 19 -4.09 -18.43 27.75
C LYS A 19 -3.42 -17.91 29.04
N GLU A 20 -3.43 -18.70 30.11
CA GLU A 20 -2.76 -18.38 31.36
C GLU A 20 -1.23 -18.46 31.24
N CYS A 21 -0.69 -19.47 30.55
CA CYS A 21 0.74 -19.53 30.26
C CYS A 21 1.23 -18.32 29.43
N LYS A 22 0.46 -17.89 28.42
CA LYS A 22 0.79 -16.65 27.66
C LYS A 22 0.75 -15.41 28.55
N LYS A 23 -0.24 -15.32 29.43
CA LYS A 23 -0.35 -14.23 30.41
C LYS A 23 0.84 -14.23 31.38
N GLN A 24 1.31 -15.39 31.82
CA GLN A 24 2.49 -15.52 32.67
C GLN A 24 3.79 -15.19 31.93
N LEU A 25 3.95 -15.62 30.67
CA LEU A 25 5.11 -15.24 29.85
C LEU A 25 5.14 -13.73 29.61
N LYS A 26 3.97 -13.14 29.34
CA LYS A 26 3.80 -11.70 29.23
C LYS A 26 4.13 -10.98 30.54
N VAL A 27 3.61 -11.49 31.65
CA VAL A 27 3.93 -10.95 32.98
C VAL A 27 5.42 -11.07 33.25
N ALA A 28 6.10 -12.16 32.90
CA ALA A 28 7.54 -12.32 33.08
C ALA A 28 8.37 -11.37 32.20
N TYR A 29 7.99 -11.22 30.93
CA TYR A 29 8.60 -10.28 29.99
C TYR A 29 8.42 -8.83 30.47
N LEU A 30 7.18 -8.44 30.80
CA LEU A 30 6.88 -7.13 31.36
C LEU A 30 7.42 -6.95 32.78
N GLN A 31 7.63 -8.01 33.57
CA GLN A 31 8.23 -7.93 34.92
C GLN A 31 9.74 -7.76 34.86
N GLN A 32 10.42 -8.28 33.83
CA GLN A 32 11.77 -7.80 33.50
C GLN A 32 11.77 -6.29 33.21
N GLU A 33 10.66 -5.76 32.68
CA GLU A 33 10.51 -4.35 32.27
C GLU A 33 9.84 -3.43 33.33
N GLN A 34 9.16 -3.94 34.36
CA GLN A 34 8.29 -3.15 35.28
C GLN A 34 8.46 -3.41 36.79
N VAL A 35 9.28 -4.36 37.25
CA VAL A 35 9.40 -4.63 38.70
C VAL A 35 10.28 -3.58 39.37
N ASN A 36 9.72 -2.43 39.78
CA ASN A 36 10.28 -1.46 40.76
C ASN A 36 11.80 -1.22 40.71
N PHE A 37 12.39 -1.36 39.52
CA PHE A 37 13.82 -1.27 39.21
C PHE A 37 14.06 -0.20 38.13
N ASP A 38 13.06 0.65 37.88
CA ASP A 38 13.12 1.79 36.95
C ASP A 38 13.95 2.98 37.47
N ASN A 39 14.78 2.75 38.50
CA ASN A 39 15.82 3.70 38.87
C ASN A 39 17.10 3.28 38.14
N LYS A 40 17.90 4.25 37.69
CA LYS A 40 19.18 4.07 36.97
C LYS A 40 20.09 2.95 37.50
N GLU A 41 19.98 2.62 38.78
CA GLU A 41 20.77 1.58 39.46
C GLU A 41 20.49 0.15 38.94
N HIS A 42 19.32 -0.12 38.34
CA HIS A 42 18.89 -1.48 38.00
C HIS A 42 18.51 -1.71 36.53
N MET A 43 18.75 -0.71 35.67
CA MET A 43 18.56 -0.86 34.21
C MET A 43 19.37 -2.03 33.62
N LYS A 44 20.51 -2.37 34.23
CA LYS A 44 21.34 -3.52 33.83
C LYS A 44 20.70 -4.87 34.12
N ASP A 45 19.76 -4.91 35.06
CA ASP A 45 19.08 -6.13 35.49
C ASP A 45 17.82 -6.41 34.66
N ALA A 46 17.25 -5.37 34.01
CA ALA A 46 16.07 -5.48 33.14
C ALA A 46 16.35 -6.31 31.87
N ASP A 47 17.33 -5.87 31.06
CA ASP A 47 17.83 -6.62 29.92
C ASP A 47 19.37 -6.53 29.83
N PRO A 48 20.09 -7.49 30.44
CA PRO A 48 21.54 -7.55 30.39
C PRO A 48 22.09 -7.65 28.96
N THR A 49 21.33 -8.25 28.03
CA THR A 49 21.76 -8.43 26.65
C THR A 49 21.75 -7.11 25.91
N LEU A 50 20.64 -6.36 25.98
CA LEU A 50 20.54 -5.02 25.38
C LEU A 50 21.60 -4.09 25.98
N MET A 51 21.70 -4.04 27.31
CA MET A 51 22.66 -3.16 28.00
C MET A 51 24.12 -3.49 27.67
N SER A 52 24.43 -4.77 27.43
CA SER A 52 25.77 -5.17 27.01
C SER A 52 26.04 -4.88 25.52
N LYS A 53 25.07 -5.19 24.64
CA LYS A 53 25.25 -5.12 23.18
C LYS A 53 25.08 -3.73 22.60
N CYS A 54 24.39 -2.83 23.30
CA CYS A 54 24.17 -1.43 22.92
C CYS A 54 24.99 -0.42 23.75
N LYS A 55 25.95 -0.90 24.55
CA LYS A 55 26.65 -0.07 25.54
C LYS A 55 27.33 1.16 24.92
N GLU A 56 27.96 0.99 23.76
CA GLU A 56 28.70 2.07 23.08
C GLU A 56 27.74 3.11 22.53
N GLU A 57 26.69 2.65 21.84
CA GLU A 57 25.64 3.46 21.25
C GLU A 57 24.88 4.25 22.32
N MET A 58 24.56 3.62 23.47
CA MET A 58 23.88 4.29 24.58
C MET A 58 24.64 5.50 25.13
N VAL A 59 25.98 5.46 25.09
CA VAL A 59 26.83 6.58 25.52
C VAL A 59 26.94 7.61 24.41
N HIS A 60 27.18 7.17 23.17
CA HIS A 60 27.36 8.05 22.01
C HIS A 60 26.10 8.87 21.71
N LEU A 61 24.95 8.20 21.65
CA LEU A 61 23.64 8.78 21.37
C LEU A 61 23.01 9.41 22.61
N LYS A 62 23.67 9.31 23.77
CA LYS A 62 23.19 9.81 25.07
C LYS A 62 21.89 9.17 25.56
N CYS A 63 21.50 8.01 25.04
CA CYS A 63 20.32 7.28 25.51
C CYS A 63 20.43 6.90 27.00
N ASN A 64 21.63 6.74 27.54
CA ASN A 64 21.83 6.51 28.98
C ASN A 64 21.41 7.69 29.89
N GLN A 65 21.05 8.84 29.32
CA GLN A 65 20.56 10.00 30.06
C GLN A 65 19.07 9.91 30.37
N GLU A 66 18.33 9.05 29.65
CA GLU A 66 16.91 8.85 29.89
C GLU A 66 16.63 8.31 31.30
N LYS A 67 15.39 8.55 31.74
CA LYS A 67 14.98 8.28 33.12
C LYS A 67 14.63 6.81 33.33
N ASN A 68 13.92 6.23 32.36
CA ASN A 68 13.37 4.89 32.47
C ASN A 68 14.03 3.98 31.42
N PHE A 69 14.02 2.68 31.68
CA PHE A 69 14.58 1.70 30.73
C PHE A 69 13.87 1.76 29.37
N GLU A 70 12.54 1.84 29.35
CA GLU A 70 11.78 1.95 28.08
C GLU A 70 12.12 3.20 27.28
N ASP A 71 12.38 4.34 27.94
CA ASP A 71 12.82 5.56 27.25
C ASP A 71 14.21 5.38 26.62
N VAL A 72 15.10 4.57 27.23
CA VAL A 72 16.38 4.18 26.61
C VAL A 72 16.15 3.33 25.38
N VAL A 73 15.26 2.35 25.46
CA VAL A 73 14.93 1.49 24.32
C VAL A 73 14.37 2.33 23.18
N GLU A 74 13.45 3.24 23.46
CA GLU A 74 12.87 4.15 22.46
C GLU A 74 13.93 5.09 21.86
N CYS A 75 14.87 5.60 22.68
CA CYS A 75 16.01 6.37 22.18
C CYS A 75 16.88 5.56 21.21
N LEU A 76 17.18 4.29 21.51
CA LEU A 76 17.94 3.42 20.61
C LEU A 76 17.15 3.14 19.31
N ARG A 77 15.84 2.89 19.41
CA ARG A 77 14.96 2.64 18.26
C ARG A 77 14.84 3.83 17.33
N THR A 78 14.63 5.02 17.87
CA THR A 78 14.53 6.25 17.06
C THR A 78 15.84 6.61 16.36
N ASN A 79 16.98 6.10 16.86
CA ASN A 79 18.30 6.25 16.25
C ASN A 79 18.81 4.96 15.59
N PHE A 80 17.90 4.08 15.12
CA PHE A 80 18.24 2.75 14.58
C PHE A 80 19.35 2.76 13.53
N ASP A 81 19.35 3.77 12.65
CA ASP A 81 20.31 3.92 11.55
C ASP A 81 21.72 4.33 12.01
N GLU A 82 21.90 4.74 13.27
CA GLU A 82 23.19 5.04 13.89
C GLU A 82 23.74 3.86 14.71
N LEU A 83 22.94 2.83 14.94
CA LEU A 83 23.33 1.69 15.78
C LEU A 83 24.34 0.77 15.09
N GLY A 84 25.25 0.18 15.87
CA GLY A 84 26.14 -0.88 15.42
C GLY A 84 25.40 -2.22 15.17
N PRO A 85 26.02 -3.17 14.44
CA PRO A 85 25.35 -4.39 14.00
C PRO A 85 24.90 -5.31 15.13
N GLU A 86 25.58 -5.30 16.28
CA GLU A 86 25.18 -6.08 17.45
C GLU A 86 23.97 -5.44 18.14
N CYS A 87 24.03 -4.14 18.41
CA CYS A 87 22.91 -3.41 19.02
C CYS A 87 21.65 -3.46 18.14
N ARG A 88 21.80 -3.23 16.82
CA ARG A 88 20.69 -3.37 15.85
C ARG A 88 20.03 -4.72 15.93
N ALA A 89 20.79 -5.81 16.05
CA ALA A 89 20.22 -7.15 16.10
C ALA A 89 19.35 -7.37 17.35
N VAL A 90 19.73 -6.77 18.48
CA VAL A 90 18.93 -6.84 19.72
C VAL A 90 17.67 -5.99 19.60
N VAL A 91 17.81 -4.72 19.20
CA VAL A 91 16.66 -3.80 19.01
C VAL A 91 15.67 -4.38 18.00
N PHE A 92 16.15 -4.83 16.84
CA PHE A 92 15.32 -5.45 15.81
C PHE A 92 14.64 -6.74 16.28
N SER A 93 15.26 -7.48 17.20
CA SER A 93 14.63 -8.65 17.80
C SER A 93 13.43 -8.29 18.68
N ARG A 94 13.53 -7.17 19.41
CA ARG A 94 12.41 -6.63 20.18
C ARG A 94 11.28 -6.12 19.28
N GLU A 95 11.62 -5.32 18.27
CA GLU A 95 10.65 -4.79 17.29
C GLU A 95 9.82 -5.91 16.64
N LYS A 96 10.43 -7.05 16.31
CA LYS A 96 9.70 -8.20 15.77
C LYS A 96 8.67 -8.80 16.75
N ILE A 97 8.95 -8.80 18.05
CA ILE A 97 8.01 -9.31 19.08
C ILE A 97 6.81 -8.37 19.15
N GLU A 98 7.09 -7.07 19.26
CA GLU A 98 6.11 -6.01 19.35
C GLU A 98 5.24 -5.87 18.08
N ALA A 99 5.81 -6.13 16.91
CA ALA A 99 5.09 -6.15 15.64
C ALA A 99 4.06 -7.29 15.55
N VAL A 100 4.28 -8.41 16.26
CA VAL A 100 3.36 -9.54 16.31
C VAL A 100 2.27 -9.33 17.37
N ASP A 101 2.64 -8.80 18.53
CA ASP A 101 1.72 -8.49 19.62
C ASP A 101 2.03 -7.12 20.20
N ASN A 102 1.20 -6.14 19.85
CA ASN A 102 1.40 -4.74 20.21
C ASN A 102 1.26 -4.47 21.72
N ARG A 103 0.84 -5.46 22.53
CA ARG A 103 0.78 -5.32 23.98
C ARG A 103 2.16 -5.37 24.64
N PHE A 104 3.19 -5.77 23.89
CA PHE A 104 4.59 -5.72 24.32
C PHE A 104 5.27 -4.39 23.99
N ASP A 105 4.65 -3.52 23.20
CA ASP A 105 5.16 -2.18 22.93
C ASP A 105 4.70 -1.24 24.05
N ASP A 106 5.46 -1.19 25.16
CA ASP A 106 5.10 -0.37 26.32
C ASP A 106 4.91 1.10 25.95
N GLU A 107 5.77 1.64 25.08
CA GLU A 107 5.67 3.03 24.65
C GLU A 107 4.36 3.29 23.90
N LEU A 108 3.97 2.41 22.97
CA LEU A 108 2.66 2.48 22.31
C LEU A 108 1.52 2.38 23.33
N GLN A 109 1.54 1.38 24.22
CA GLN A 109 0.46 1.20 25.20
C GLN A 109 0.33 2.41 26.15
N ARG A 110 1.47 2.97 26.59
CA ARG A 110 1.55 4.08 27.53
C ARG A 110 1.12 5.40 26.89
N GLN A 111 1.69 5.76 25.74
CA GLN A 111 1.38 7.04 25.08
C GLN A 111 0.01 7.04 24.42
N CYS A 112 -0.49 5.88 23.97
CA CYS A 112 -1.77 5.77 23.28
C CYS A 112 -2.94 5.32 24.16
N ARG A 113 -2.77 5.05 25.46
CA ARG A 113 -3.82 4.48 26.32
C ARG A 113 -5.21 5.11 26.14
N MET A 114 -5.29 6.44 26.24
CA MET A 114 -6.56 7.18 26.11
C MET A 114 -7.13 7.11 24.70
N ASP A 115 -6.28 7.15 23.68
CA ASP A 115 -6.70 7.09 22.28
C ASP A 115 -7.16 5.68 21.89
N ILE A 116 -6.52 4.64 22.44
CA ILE A 116 -6.93 3.23 22.30
C ILE A 116 -8.32 3.04 22.87
N GLU A 117 -8.57 3.48 24.11
CA GLU A 117 -9.89 3.38 24.75
C GLU A 117 -10.95 4.16 23.97
N ARG A 118 -10.59 5.31 23.39
CA ARG A 118 -11.53 6.17 22.67
C ARG A 118 -11.89 5.64 21.28
N TYR A 119 -10.88 5.25 20.50
CA TYR A 119 -11.05 4.97 19.06
C TYR A 119 -10.95 3.48 18.70
N CYS A 120 -10.25 2.68 19.50
CA CYS A 120 -9.91 1.29 19.20
C CYS A 120 -10.38 0.28 20.27
N HIS A 121 -11.36 0.63 21.11
CA HIS A 121 -11.84 -0.21 22.22
C HIS A 121 -12.35 -1.60 21.81
N ASN A 122 -12.79 -1.78 20.57
CA ASN A 122 -13.29 -3.06 20.05
C ASN A 122 -12.19 -3.96 19.45
N GLN A 123 -10.94 -3.52 19.45
CA GLN A 123 -9.84 -4.29 18.87
C GLN A 123 -9.18 -5.21 19.91
N GLU A 124 -8.68 -6.34 19.44
CA GLU A 124 -7.79 -7.16 20.25
C GLU A 124 -6.50 -6.38 20.53
N GLY A 125 -6.07 -6.32 21.79
CA GLY A 125 -4.90 -5.53 22.18
C GLY A 125 -3.62 -5.91 21.43
N GLU A 126 -3.52 -7.14 20.91
CA GLU A 126 -2.41 -7.65 20.10
C GLU A 126 -2.26 -6.91 18.76
N LYS A 127 -3.35 -6.30 18.26
CA LYS A 127 -3.44 -5.68 16.92
C LYS A 127 -3.89 -4.22 16.95
N VAL A 128 -3.80 -3.58 18.11
CA VAL A 128 -4.32 -2.21 18.28
C VAL A 128 -3.66 -1.21 17.32
N LEU A 129 -2.39 -1.44 16.95
CA LEU A 129 -1.68 -0.61 16.00
C LEU A 129 -2.38 -0.56 14.63
N GLU A 130 -2.97 -1.68 14.17
CA GLU A 130 -3.71 -1.71 12.88
C GLU A 130 -4.89 -0.74 12.85
N CYS A 131 -5.53 -0.51 14.00
CA CYS A 131 -6.59 0.48 14.14
C CYS A 131 -6.03 1.90 14.24
N LEU A 132 -4.99 2.11 15.05
CA LEU A 132 -4.38 3.43 15.24
C LEU A 132 -3.76 3.99 13.94
N MET A 133 -3.17 3.13 13.10
CA MET A 133 -2.60 3.50 11.79
C MET A 133 -3.66 3.87 10.74
N ASN A 134 -4.96 3.67 11.02
CA ASN A 134 -6.00 4.03 10.07
C ASN A 134 -5.91 5.53 9.76
N SER A 135 -5.88 5.90 8.47
CA SER A 135 -5.65 7.28 8.03
C SER A 135 -6.64 8.30 8.59
N LYS A 136 -7.87 7.89 8.95
CA LYS A 136 -8.86 8.78 9.61
C LYS A 136 -8.61 8.90 11.11
N ILE A 137 -8.13 7.84 11.74
CA ILE A 137 -7.88 7.78 13.19
C ILE A 137 -6.55 8.46 13.51
N VAL A 138 -5.48 8.13 12.79
CA VAL A 138 -4.12 8.65 13.05
C VAL A 138 -4.06 10.18 13.08
N ARG A 139 -4.93 10.86 12.30
CA ARG A 139 -5.03 12.33 12.23
C ARG A 139 -5.64 12.99 13.47
N ILE A 140 -6.40 12.24 14.26
CA ILE A 140 -7.16 12.76 15.43
C ILE A 140 -6.63 12.20 16.77
N LEU A 141 -5.52 11.48 16.73
CA LEU A 141 -4.81 10.99 17.91
C LEU A 141 -4.19 12.17 18.68
N SER A 142 -3.92 11.95 19.97
CA SER A 142 -3.08 12.88 20.74
C SER A 142 -1.69 12.99 20.11
N PRO A 143 -1.01 14.16 20.20
CA PRO A 143 0.31 14.33 19.58
C PRO A 143 1.36 13.30 20.01
N LYS A 144 1.29 12.84 21.27
CA LYS A 144 2.19 11.80 21.79
C LYS A 144 1.90 10.44 21.16
N CYS A 145 0.63 10.03 21.14
CA CYS A 145 0.25 8.76 20.51
C CYS A 145 0.51 8.78 19.00
N GLN A 146 0.16 9.88 18.32
CA GLN A 146 0.41 10.05 16.90
C GLN A 146 1.89 9.88 16.56
N LYS A 147 2.78 10.49 17.35
CA LYS A 147 4.24 10.35 17.16
C LYS A 147 4.65 8.88 17.17
N VAL A 148 4.26 8.14 18.21
CA VAL A 148 4.61 6.71 18.35
C VAL A 148 4.02 5.89 17.21
N VAL A 149 2.74 6.09 16.86
CA VAL A 149 2.09 5.35 15.77
C VAL A 149 2.80 5.59 14.44
N VAL A 150 3.19 6.84 14.15
CA VAL A 150 3.96 7.16 12.94
C VAL A 150 5.32 6.48 12.98
N GLU A 151 6.06 6.54 14.09
CA GLU A 151 7.35 5.83 14.24
C GLU A 151 7.20 4.33 13.96
N ARG A 152 6.15 3.67 14.47
CA ARG A 152 5.86 2.26 14.16
C ARG A 152 5.49 2.01 12.69
N MET A 153 4.78 2.94 12.04
CA MET A 153 4.52 2.85 10.60
C MET A 153 5.83 2.87 9.80
N HIS A 154 6.78 3.72 10.19
CA HIS A 154 8.12 3.80 9.59
C HIS A 154 8.93 2.53 9.82
N GLU A 155 8.89 1.95 11.03
CA GLU A 155 9.52 0.67 11.35
C GLU A 155 9.04 -0.46 10.40
N LYS A 156 7.71 -0.55 10.17
CA LYS A 156 7.12 -1.54 9.24
C LYS A 156 7.63 -1.41 7.79
N VAL A 157 7.96 -0.19 7.37
CA VAL A 157 8.44 0.10 6.02
C VAL A 157 9.94 -0.14 5.91
N ARG A 158 10.71 0.22 6.95
CA ARG A 158 12.17 0.03 7.04
C ARG A 158 12.56 -1.43 6.86
N ASP A 159 11.75 -2.36 7.35
CA ASP A 159 11.96 -3.79 7.14
C ASP A 159 10.65 -4.57 7.05
N VAL A 160 10.47 -5.29 5.93
CA VAL A 160 9.25 -6.06 5.70
C VAL A 160 8.99 -7.14 6.76
N ARG A 161 10.02 -7.59 7.50
CA ARG A 161 9.89 -8.54 8.63
C ARG A 161 9.21 -7.95 9.85
N LEU A 162 9.06 -6.62 9.91
CA LEU A 162 8.28 -5.92 10.92
C LEU A 162 6.82 -5.72 10.49
N ASN A 163 6.41 -6.27 9.34
CA ASN A 163 5.02 -6.26 8.88
C ASN A 163 4.46 -7.69 8.71
N PRO A 164 4.17 -8.39 9.82
CA PRO A 164 3.75 -9.80 9.80
C PRO A 164 2.43 -10.01 9.03
N SER A 165 1.45 -9.10 9.15
CA SER A 165 0.17 -9.18 8.44
C SER A 165 0.37 -9.19 6.91
N LEU A 166 1.22 -8.30 6.38
CA LEU A 166 1.56 -8.26 4.97
C LEU A 166 2.33 -9.52 4.52
N LEU A 167 3.34 -9.94 5.30
CA LEU A 167 4.14 -11.12 4.98
C LEU A 167 3.32 -12.39 4.89
N ASP A 168 2.39 -12.59 5.82
CA ASP A 168 1.52 -13.77 5.84
C ASP A 168 0.47 -13.71 4.74
N ALA A 169 -0.12 -12.53 4.50
CA ALA A 169 -1.15 -12.37 3.47
C ALA A 169 -0.61 -12.52 2.05
N CYS A 170 0.63 -12.07 1.79
CA CYS A 170 1.23 -11.99 0.45
C CYS A 170 2.33 -13.03 0.18
N ARG A 171 2.52 -14.01 1.06
CA ARG A 171 3.60 -15.01 0.96
C ARG A 171 3.66 -15.68 -0.41
N GLU A 172 2.53 -16.25 -0.85
CA GLU A 172 2.46 -17.03 -2.08
C GLU A 172 2.69 -16.16 -3.31
N GLU A 173 2.08 -14.97 -3.34
CA GLU A 173 2.23 -14.00 -4.43
C GLU A 173 3.66 -13.46 -4.51
N ALA A 174 4.30 -13.20 -3.38
CA ALA A 174 5.69 -12.74 -3.35
C ALA A 174 6.65 -13.83 -3.84
N GLU A 175 6.44 -15.09 -3.44
CA GLU A 175 7.20 -16.25 -3.96
C GLU A 175 7.02 -16.43 -5.46
N GLN A 176 5.79 -16.29 -5.96
CA GLN A 176 5.45 -16.55 -7.35
C GLN A 176 5.86 -15.40 -8.28
N TYR A 177 5.57 -14.15 -7.91
CA TYR A 177 5.67 -13.00 -8.81
C TYR A 177 6.89 -12.11 -8.53
N CYS A 178 7.50 -12.24 -7.35
CA CYS A 178 8.66 -11.46 -6.93
C CYS A 178 9.77 -12.36 -6.33
N PRO A 179 10.15 -13.49 -6.97
CA PRO A 179 10.98 -14.53 -6.35
C PRO A 179 12.36 -14.06 -5.93
N ASP A 180 13.00 -13.19 -6.73
CA ASP A 180 14.36 -12.70 -6.43
C ASP A 180 14.38 -11.74 -5.24
N ASP A 181 13.28 -11.01 -5.03
CA ASP A 181 13.09 -10.17 -3.86
C ASP A 181 12.70 -11.01 -2.65
N TYR A 182 11.77 -11.94 -2.80
CA TYR A 182 11.30 -12.79 -1.70
C TYR A 182 12.40 -13.65 -1.09
N LYS A 183 13.31 -14.22 -1.91
CA LYS A 183 14.44 -15.03 -1.44
C LYS A 183 15.34 -14.27 -0.44
N LYS A 184 15.47 -12.95 -0.55
CA LYS A 184 16.31 -12.13 0.35
C LYS A 184 15.84 -12.18 1.81
N ILE A 185 14.55 -12.43 2.07
CA ILE A 185 13.99 -12.49 3.43
C ILE A 185 14.56 -13.67 4.22
N ASN A 186 14.78 -14.80 3.55
CA ASN A 186 15.18 -16.06 4.17
C ASN A 186 16.68 -16.33 4.06
N ASP A 187 17.41 -15.44 3.41
CA ASP A 187 18.83 -15.61 3.16
C ASP A 187 19.65 -15.10 4.37
N PRO A 188 20.50 -15.96 4.97
CA PRO A 188 21.33 -15.60 6.12
C PRO A 188 22.17 -14.34 5.92
N GLN A 189 22.56 -14.02 4.67
CA GLN A 189 23.35 -12.82 4.37
C GLN A 189 22.61 -11.51 4.66
N TYR A 190 21.27 -11.55 4.68
CA TYR A 190 20.41 -10.41 5.00
C TYR A 190 19.81 -10.47 6.41
N ALA A 191 20.15 -11.49 7.20
CA ALA A 191 19.63 -11.62 8.57
C ALA A 191 19.88 -10.36 9.42
N LYS A 192 21.03 -9.71 9.22
CA LYS A 192 21.46 -8.47 9.93
C LYS A 192 21.37 -7.19 9.06
N LYS A 193 20.74 -7.26 7.88
CA LYS A 193 20.56 -6.10 6.98
C LYS A 193 19.10 -5.69 6.97
N THR A 194 18.83 -4.40 6.83
CA THR A 194 17.47 -3.89 6.62
C THR A 194 16.98 -4.27 5.23
N LEU A 195 15.73 -4.75 5.17
CA LEU A 195 15.06 -5.19 3.96
C LEU A 195 13.88 -4.26 3.64
N GLU A 196 14.23 -3.03 3.29
CA GLU A 196 13.25 -1.98 2.95
C GLU A 196 12.48 -2.33 1.67
N GLY A 197 11.16 -2.45 1.77
CA GLY A 197 10.25 -2.52 0.62
C GLY A 197 10.49 -3.67 -0.39
N VAL A 198 11.25 -4.70 -0.02
CA VAL A 198 11.89 -5.68 -0.93
C VAL A 198 10.95 -6.24 -2.00
N PHE A 199 9.92 -6.98 -1.63
CA PHE A 199 8.92 -7.47 -2.59
C PHE A 199 7.70 -6.55 -2.69
N VAL A 200 7.56 -5.59 -1.77
CA VAL A 200 6.38 -4.71 -1.66
C VAL A 200 6.28 -3.82 -2.89
N ALA A 201 7.40 -3.25 -3.35
CA ALA A 201 7.43 -2.45 -4.57
C ALA A 201 7.03 -3.27 -5.82
N CYS A 202 7.49 -4.51 -5.89
CA CYS A 202 7.11 -5.45 -6.93
C CYS A 202 5.60 -5.75 -6.88
N LEU A 203 5.05 -6.14 -5.72
CA LEU A 203 3.62 -6.44 -5.57
C LEU A 203 2.71 -5.23 -5.80
N ARG A 204 3.13 -4.02 -5.42
CA ARG A 204 2.40 -2.78 -5.76
C ARG A 204 2.31 -2.58 -7.28
N THR A 205 3.39 -2.88 -8.01
CA THR A 205 3.39 -2.87 -9.47
C THR A 205 2.46 -3.95 -10.05
N GLN A 206 2.40 -5.14 -9.44
CA GLN A 206 1.45 -6.18 -9.85
C GLN A 206 0.00 -5.77 -9.58
N TYR A 207 -0.27 -5.15 -8.43
CA TYR A 207 -1.58 -4.63 -8.05
C TYR A 207 -2.11 -3.60 -9.06
N ALA A 208 -1.22 -2.75 -9.57
CA ALA A 208 -1.55 -1.65 -10.48
C ALA A 208 -1.54 -2.02 -11.97
N ASP A 209 -1.10 -3.22 -12.37
CA ASP A 209 -0.99 -3.63 -13.78
C ASP A 209 -1.97 -4.78 -14.13
N PRO A 210 -3.15 -4.47 -14.69
CA PRO A 210 -4.12 -5.49 -15.06
C PRO A 210 -3.66 -6.39 -16.24
N ARG A 211 -2.66 -5.98 -17.03
CA ARG A 211 -2.21 -6.74 -18.22
C ARG A 211 -1.43 -8.00 -17.87
N LYS A 212 -0.80 -8.03 -16.69
CA LYS A 212 0.04 -9.16 -16.31
C LYS A 212 -0.77 -10.43 -16.04
N GLY A 213 -2.11 -10.33 -16.01
CA GLY A 213 -2.99 -11.44 -15.65
C GLY A 213 -2.75 -11.94 -14.22
N VAL A 214 -2.03 -11.15 -13.42
CA VAL A 214 -1.63 -11.49 -12.05
C VAL A 214 -2.81 -11.20 -11.14
N LEU A 215 -3.39 -12.26 -10.59
CA LEU A 215 -4.47 -12.18 -9.64
C LEU A 215 -3.88 -12.33 -8.23
N LEU A 216 -3.73 -11.21 -7.52
CA LEU A 216 -3.46 -11.24 -6.08
C LEU A 216 -4.68 -11.81 -5.35
N LYS A 217 -4.48 -12.73 -4.40
CA LYS A 217 -5.57 -13.21 -3.56
C LYS A 217 -6.15 -12.05 -2.75
N PRO A 218 -7.43 -12.13 -2.31
CA PRO A 218 -8.09 -11.04 -1.60
C PRO A 218 -7.27 -10.51 -0.41
N LYS A 219 -6.73 -11.39 0.43
CA LYS A 219 -5.92 -10.98 1.59
C LYS A 219 -4.67 -10.19 1.21
N CYS A 220 -3.88 -10.68 0.24
CA CYS A 220 -2.71 -9.94 -0.22
C CYS A 220 -3.09 -8.63 -0.88
N LYS A 221 -4.14 -8.64 -1.70
CA LYS A 221 -4.65 -7.46 -2.37
C LYS A 221 -5.05 -6.38 -1.36
N ASP A 222 -5.72 -6.76 -0.27
CA ASP A 222 -6.14 -5.85 0.79
C ASP A 222 -4.94 -5.26 1.54
N GLU A 223 -3.93 -6.07 1.86
CA GLU A 223 -2.69 -5.58 2.51
C GLU A 223 -1.88 -4.66 1.60
N ILE A 224 -1.79 -4.94 0.29
CA ILE A 224 -1.12 -4.04 -0.67
C ILE A 224 -1.91 -2.73 -0.84
N ALA A 225 -3.24 -2.79 -0.91
CA ALA A 225 -4.10 -1.61 -0.91
C ALA A 225 -3.91 -0.78 0.37
N LYS A 226 -3.80 -1.44 1.53
CA LYS A 226 -3.52 -0.81 2.82
C LYS A 226 -2.16 -0.11 2.82
N VAL A 227 -1.08 -0.75 2.37
CA VAL A 227 0.25 -0.11 2.25
C VAL A 227 0.20 1.11 1.31
N ILE A 228 -0.50 1.00 0.19
CA ILE A 228 -0.70 2.14 -0.74
C ILE A 228 -1.45 3.28 -0.04
N LEU A 229 -2.51 2.98 0.70
CA LEU A 229 -3.30 3.97 1.42
C LEU A 229 -2.53 4.62 2.58
N GLU A 230 -1.77 3.84 3.35
CA GLU A 230 -0.89 4.33 4.41
C GLU A 230 0.12 5.35 3.86
N SER A 231 0.68 5.12 2.66
CA SER A 231 1.58 6.08 2.00
C SER A 231 0.91 7.35 1.45
N GLU A 232 -0.42 7.45 1.42
CA GLU A 232 -1.11 8.72 1.16
C GLU A 232 -1.08 9.65 2.39
N PHE A 233 -0.93 9.09 3.60
CA PHE A 233 -0.82 9.87 4.83
C PHE A 233 0.58 10.47 5.02
N ASP A 234 1.61 9.66 4.78
CA ASP A 234 3.01 10.08 4.85
C ASP A 234 3.81 9.51 3.67
N VAL A 235 4.37 10.42 2.86
CA VAL A 235 5.16 10.08 1.67
C VAL A 235 6.42 9.26 2.01
N GLN A 236 6.93 9.38 3.23
CA GLN A 236 8.10 8.62 3.67
C GLN A 236 7.80 7.13 3.85
N LEU A 237 6.51 6.76 3.98
CA LEU A 237 6.07 5.35 3.96
C LEU A 237 6.14 4.75 2.54
N ASP A 238 6.52 5.54 1.54
CA ASP A 238 6.94 5.08 0.22
C ASP A 238 8.41 5.45 -0.04
N PRO A 239 9.39 4.62 0.37
CA PRO A 239 10.81 4.98 0.29
C PRO A 239 11.32 5.19 -1.13
N LEU A 240 10.74 4.52 -2.12
CA LEU A 240 11.11 4.71 -3.53
C LEU A 240 10.69 6.11 -3.99
N MET A 241 9.47 6.52 -3.66
CA MET A 241 8.99 7.85 -3.97
C MET A 241 9.73 8.93 -3.18
N TYR A 242 9.90 8.74 -1.87
CA TYR A 242 10.53 9.73 -1.01
C TYR A 242 11.97 10.02 -1.47
N ARG A 243 12.78 8.99 -1.74
CA ARG A 243 14.15 9.19 -2.26
C ARG A 243 14.17 9.87 -3.62
N ALA A 244 13.28 9.47 -4.52
CA ALA A 244 13.20 10.07 -5.85
C ALA A 244 12.82 11.56 -5.79
N CYS A 245 11.90 11.92 -4.90
CA CYS A 245 11.30 13.24 -4.80
C CYS A 245 11.89 14.13 -3.70
N GLN A 246 12.90 13.68 -2.95
CA GLN A 246 13.44 14.37 -1.77
C GLN A 246 13.78 15.84 -2.04
N ASP A 247 14.45 16.11 -3.17
CA ASP A 247 14.82 17.46 -3.58
C ASP A 247 13.60 18.32 -3.92
N THR A 248 12.63 17.76 -4.63
CA THR A 248 11.38 18.46 -5.00
C THR A 248 10.56 18.77 -3.76
N ILE A 249 10.43 17.81 -2.84
CA ILE A 249 9.73 17.99 -1.56
C ILE A 249 10.35 19.15 -0.77
N SER A 250 11.69 19.13 -0.64
CA SER A 250 12.43 20.15 0.11
C SER A 250 12.31 21.55 -0.49
N LYS A 251 12.29 21.65 -1.83
CA LYS A 251 12.24 22.95 -2.52
C LYS A 251 10.84 23.53 -2.65
N HIS A 252 9.84 22.69 -2.98
CA HIS A 252 8.52 23.17 -3.37
C HIS A 252 7.44 22.90 -2.32
N CYS A 253 7.56 21.81 -1.56
CA CYS A 253 6.52 21.36 -0.63
C CYS A 253 6.80 21.70 0.84
N ALA A 254 8.03 22.09 1.19
CA ALA A 254 8.43 22.41 2.57
C ALA A 254 7.52 23.46 3.25
N ASN A 255 7.13 24.52 2.53
CA ASN A 255 6.24 25.55 3.09
C ASN A 255 4.82 25.02 3.37
N LYS A 256 4.31 24.08 2.56
CA LYS A 256 3.01 23.43 2.79
C LYS A 256 3.06 22.50 4.00
N VAL A 257 4.18 21.79 4.19
CA VAL A 257 4.41 20.96 5.38
C VAL A 257 4.41 21.81 6.65
N ILE A 258 5.10 22.95 6.64
CA ILE A 258 5.16 23.88 7.78
C ILE A 258 3.78 24.48 8.08
N ALA A 259 3.05 24.93 7.06
CA ALA A 259 1.72 25.51 7.22
C ALA A 259 0.66 24.50 7.70
N GLY A 260 0.82 23.22 7.33
CA GLY A 260 -0.02 22.10 7.78
C GLY A 260 0.34 21.55 9.17
N GLY A 261 1.10 22.29 9.98
CA GLY A 261 1.50 21.86 11.32
C GLY A 261 2.50 20.70 11.33
N GLY A 262 3.26 20.52 10.25
CA GLY A 262 4.20 19.40 10.10
C GLY A 262 3.56 18.09 9.64
N SER A 263 2.26 18.07 9.30
CA SER A 263 1.61 16.86 8.80
C SER A 263 1.98 16.59 7.32
N PHE A 264 2.38 15.34 7.03
CA PHE A 264 2.73 14.89 5.67
C PHE A 264 1.51 14.74 4.74
N GLU A 265 0.30 14.95 5.27
CA GLU A 265 -1.02 14.84 4.64
C GLU A 265 -1.18 15.70 3.37
N SER A 266 -0.23 16.60 3.10
CA SER A 266 -0.22 17.51 1.95
C SER A 266 0.95 17.33 0.98
N VAL A 267 1.96 16.52 1.30
CA VAL A 267 3.17 16.42 0.46
C VAL A 267 2.85 15.72 -0.85
N LEU A 268 2.11 14.62 -0.81
CA LEU A 268 1.74 13.90 -2.02
C LEU A 268 0.81 14.73 -2.92
N GLU A 269 -0.12 15.49 -2.36
CA GLU A 269 -0.94 16.43 -3.13
C GLU A 269 -0.14 17.60 -3.70
N CYS A 270 0.86 18.09 -2.97
CA CYS A 270 1.82 19.06 -3.48
C CYS A 270 2.58 18.48 -4.69
N LEU A 271 3.09 17.25 -4.59
CA LEU A 271 3.78 16.58 -5.69
C LEU A 271 2.85 16.31 -6.88
N LYS A 272 1.60 15.89 -6.66
CA LYS A 272 0.58 15.78 -7.72
C LYS A 272 0.36 17.14 -8.41
N SER A 273 0.25 18.22 -7.65
CA SER A 273 0.13 19.59 -8.18
C SER A 273 1.35 19.98 -9.03
N ASP A 274 2.57 19.79 -8.52
CA ASP A 274 3.80 20.08 -9.25
C ASP A 274 3.93 19.24 -10.52
N TYR A 275 3.54 17.97 -10.44
CA TYR A 275 3.48 17.07 -11.58
C TYR A 275 2.49 17.58 -12.62
N SER A 276 1.29 18.03 -12.23
CA SER A 276 0.30 18.63 -13.15
C SER A 276 0.86 19.84 -13.89
N HIS A 277 1.57 20.73 -13.20
CA HIS A 277 2.15 21.94 -13.78
C HIS A 277 3.50 21.72 -14.49
N GLY A 278 4.06 20.52 -14.46
CA GLY A 278 5.36 20.22 -15.05
C GLY A 278 6.55 20.83 -14.30
N ALA A 279 6.37 21.09 -13.00
CA ALA A 279 7.39 21.66 -12.13
C ALA A 279 8.37 20.61 -11.59
N ILE A 280 8.09 19.31 -11.76
CA ILE A 280 9.00 18.22 -11.38
C ILE A 280 10.05 18.02 -12.46
N THR A 281 11.28 18.45 -12.18
CA THR A 281 12.42 18.33 -13.10
C THR A 281 13.14 16.99 -13.01
N ASN A 282 13.06 16.30 -11.87
CA ASN A 282 13.66 14.98 -11.69
C ASN A 282 12.77 13.91 -12.36
N PRO A 283 13.25 13.23 -13.43
CA PRO A 283 12.44 12.25 -14.16
C PRO A 283 12.06 11.04 -13.30
N GLU A 284 12.90 10.67 -12.33
CA GLU A 284 12.60 9.57 -11.42
C GLU A 284 11.51 9.97 -10.43
N CYS A 285 11.52 11.21 -9.92
CA CYS A 285 10.40 11.72 -9.11
C CYS A 285 9.08 11.73 -9.91
N ALA A 286 9.11 12.26 -11.14
CA ALA A 286 7.94 12.29 -12.02
C ALA A 286 7.39 10.87 -12.27
N ARG A 287 8.28 9.90 -12.51
CA ARG A 287 7.92 8.48 -12.67
C ARG A 287 7.29 7.91 -11.40
N GLN A 288 7.79 8.24 -10.22
CA GLN A 288 7.21 7.78 -8.95
C GLN A 288 5.83 8.40 -8.70
N VAL A 289 5.62 9.69 -9.03
CA VAL A 289 4.29 10.31 -8.98
C VAL A 289 3.34 9.61 -9.96
N ALA A 290 3.77 9.33 -11.19
CA ALA A 290 2.96 8.59 -12.16
C ALA A 290 2.61 7.17 -11.69
N ARG A 291 3.56 6.46 -11.05
CA ARG A 291 3.29 5.16 -10.43
C ARG A 291 2.20 5.27 -9.36
N ARG A 292 2.27 6.28 -8.48
CA ARG A 292 1.23 6.52 -7.47
C ARG A 292 -0.13 6.82 -8.09
N LEU A 293 -0.17 7.61 -9.16
CA LEU A 293 -1.39 7.90 -9.91
C LEU A 293 -2.00 6.63 -10.53
N GLN A 294 -1.17 5.70 -11.00
CA GLN A 294 -1.64 4.40 -11.51
C GLN A 294 -2.21 3.52 -10.39
N GLU A 295 -1.51 3.46 -9.25
CA GLU A 295 -1.96 2.72 -8.07
C GLU A 295 -3.30 3.26 -7.54
N SER A 296 -3.47 4.59 -7.45
CA SER A 296 -4.71 5.21 -6.98
C SER A 296 -5.87 5.12 -7.99
N LEU A 297 -5.58 5.03 -9.29
CA LEU A 297 -6.58 4.79 -10.32
C LEU A 297 -7.24 3.41 -10.19
N MET A 298 -6.61 2.44 -9.51
CA MET A 298 -7.16 1.10 -9.36
C MET A 298 -8.37 1.02 -8.43
N ASP A 299 -8.48 1.92 -7.44
CA ASP A 299 -9.59 1.97 -6.52
C ASP A 299 -9.73 3.39 -5.97
N LEU A 300 -10.94 3.94 -6.06
CA LEU A 300 -11.27 5.28 -5.58
C LEU A 300 -10.82 5.49 -4.12
N HIS A 301 -10.88 4.46 -3.27
CA HIS A 301 -10.51 4.55 -1.86
C HIS A 301 -9.01 4.79 -1.62
N LEU A 302 -8.16 4.54 -2.62
CA LEU A 302 -6.72 4.79 -2.56
C LEU A 302 -6.36 6.25 -2.87
N ASP A 303 -7.35 7.10 -3.16
CA ASP A 303 -7.22 8.56 -3.18
C ASP A 303 -8.24 9.14 -2.16
N PRO A 304 -7.84 9.32 -0.89
CA PRO A 304 -8.75 9.77 0.16
C PRO A 304 -9.47 11.08 -0.15
N ILE A 305 -8.78 12.00 -0.85
CA ILE A 305 -9.32 13.33 -1.20
C ILE A 305 -10.37 13.21 -2.30
N LEU A 306 -10.10 12.41 -3.35
CA LEU A 306 -11.10 12.14 -4.38
C LEU A 306 -12.29 11.37 -3.80
N HIS A 307 -12.03 10.34 -2.98
CA HIS A 307 -13.06 9.56 -2.32
C HIS A 307 -13.97 10.43 -1.45
N GLU A 308 -13.40 11.32 -0.62
CA GLU A 308 -14.17 12.24 0.21
C GLU A 308 -15.03 13.20 -0.64
N ALA A 309 -14.44 13.81 -1.67
CA ALA A 309 -15.15 14.71 -2.57
C ALA A 309 -16.33 14.03 -3.29
N CYS A 310 -16.21 12.72 -3.58
CA CYS A 310 -17.18 11.94 -4.33
C CYS A 310 -18.07 11.02 -3.49
N ALA A 311 -17.91 10.95 -2.16
CA ALA A 311 -18.57 9.94 -1.33
C ALA A 311 -20.11 9.91 -1.48
N SER A 312 -20.75 11.09 -1.51
CA SER A 312 -22.20 11.20 -1.69
C SER A 312 -22.66 10.84 -3.10
N ASP A 313 -21.86 11.17 -4.11
CA ASP A 313 -22.13 10.84 -5.52
C ASP A 313 -21.96 9.34 -5.77
N VAL A 314 -20.97 8.69 -5.16
CA VAL A 314 -20.79 7.23 -5.22
C VAL A 314 -22.04 6.52 -4.68
N GLN A 315 -22.54 6.91 -3.51
CA GLN A 315 -23.72 6.30 -2.91
C GLN A 315 -24.99 6.47 -3.75
N ARG A 316 -25.09 7.56 -4.51
CA ARG A 316 -26.28 7.90 -5.29
C ARG A 316 -26.23 7.41 -6.74
N LEU A 317 -25.06 7.45 -7.35
CA LEU A 317 -24.85 7.19 -8.79
C LEU A 317 -24.23 5.81 -9.06
N CYS A 318 -23.44 5.29 -8.12
CA CYS A 318 -22.62 4.09 -8.29
C CYS A 318 -22.86 3.05 -7.17
N ARG A 319 -24.05 3.06 -6.54
CA ARG A 319 -24.36 2.25 -5.36
C ARG A 319 -24.08 0.76 -5.52
N ASP A 320 -24.39 0.22 -6.70
CA ASP A 320 -24.29 -1.22 -7.00
C ASP A 320 -22.95 -1.59 -7.67
N VAL A 321 -22.02 -0.63 -7.76
CA VAL A 321 -20.71 -0.84 -8.37
C VAL A 321 -19.71 -1.27 -7.29
N PRO A 322 -19.12 -2.48 -7.39
CA PRO A 322 -18.14 -2.94 -6.42
C PRO A 322 -16.82 -2.15 -6.57
N PRO A 323 -16.07 -1.91 -5.47
CA PRO A 323 -14.79 -1.23 -5.50
C PRO A 323 -13.69 -2.04 -6.20
N GLY A 324 -12.56 -1.38 -6.46
CA GLY A 324 -11.41 -1.92 -7.18
C GLY A 324 -11.59 -2.03 -8.70
N GLN A 325 -10.49 -2.36 -9.40
CA GLN A 325 -10.43 -2.45 -10.86
C GLN A 325 -10.96 -1.19 -11.57
N SER A 326 -10.76 -0.03 -10.94
CA SER A 326 -11.18 1.29 -11.41
C SER A 326 -12.70 1.45 -11.60
N ARG A 327 -13.53 0.48 -11.21
CA ARG A 327 -14.97 0.45 -11.55
C ARG A 327 -15.74 1.66 -11.04
N LEU A 328 -15.47 2.07 -9.80
CA LEU A 328 -16.09 3.27 -9.22
C LEU A 328 -15.68 4.54 -9.97
N ILE A 329 -14.42 4.65 -10.37
CA ILE A 329 -13.93 5.81 -11.12
C ILE A 329 -14.55 5.85 -12.53
N ILE A 330 -14.63 4.69 -13.21
CA ILE A 330 -15.34 4.54 -14.49
C ILE A 330 -16.79 5.01 -14.36
N CYS A 331 -17.52 4.50 -13.36
CA CYS A 331 -18.91 4.87 -13.12
C CYS A 331 -19.08 6.39 -12.90
N LEU A 332 -18.21 7.00 -12.10
CA LEU A 332 -18.23 8.45 -11.88
C LEU A 332 -17.94 9.23 -13.17
N MET A 333 -16.99 8.78 -13.99
CA MET A 333 -16.69 9.42 -15.28
C MET A 333 -17.87 9.34 -16.24
N ASP A 334 -18.52 8.18 -16.35
CA ASP A 334 -19.69 7.99 -17.21
C ASP A 334 -20.87 8.85 -16.73
N ALA A 335 -21.08 8.89 -15.41
CA ALA A 335 -22.07 9.77 -14.78
C ALA A 335 -21.77 11.25 -15.03
N MET A 336 -20.50 11.66 -15.03
CA MET A 336 -20.07 13.04 -15.28
C MET A 336 -20.34 13.48 -16.73
N LYS A 337 -20.18 12.56 -17.69
CA LYS A 337 -20.43 12.76 -19.13
C LYS A 337 -21.94 12.81 -19.46
N ASN A 338 -22.78 12.16 -18.67
CA ASN A 338 -24.22 12.10 -18.93
C ASN A 338 -24.94 13.41 -18.52
N PRO A 339 -25.53 14.17 -19.47
CA PRO A 339 -26.20 15.44 -19.18
C PRO A 339 -27.45 15.30 -18.28
N GLY A 340 -28.05 14.10 -18.22
CA GLY A 340 -29.19 13.81 -17.35
C GLY A 340 -28.79 13.59 -15.88
N THR A 341 -27.50 13.42 -15.60
CA THR A 341 -27.00 13.12 -14.26
C THR A 341 -26.49 14.38 -13.58
N ARG A 342 -27.08 14.70 -12.42
CA ARG A 342 -26.52 15.73 -11.54
C ARG A 342 -25.45 15.08 -10.68
N MET A 343 -24.21 15.57 -10.76
CA MET A 343 -23.08 15.24 -9.88
C MET A 343 -22.74 16.48 -9.05
N SER A 344 -22.29 16.31 -7.81
CA SER A 344 -21.90 17.45 -6.98
C SER A 344 -20.74 18.23 -7.62
N PRO A 345 -20.65 19.56 -7.42
CA PRO A 345 -19.53 20.34 -7.91
C PRO A 345 -18.19 19.89 -7.34
N SER A 346 -18.16 19.47 -6.07
CA SER A 346 -16.94 19.01 -5.39
C SER A 346 -16.36 17.76 -6.08
N CYS A 347 -17.19 16.73 -6.27
CA CYS A 347 -16.78 15.51 -6.96
C CYS A 347 -16.38 15.80 -8.41
N ARG A 348 -17.18 16.59 -9.15
CA ARG A 348 -16.89 16.94 -10.55
C ARG A 348 -15.52 17.60 -10.69
N ASN A 349 -15.25 18.63 -9.88
CA ASN A 349 -14.01 19.38 -9.97
C ASN A 349 -12.79 18.49 -9.64
N LYS A 350 -12.89 17.69 -8.57
CA LYS A 350 -11.80 16.78 -8.18
C LYS A 350 -11.59 15.65 -9.19
N LEU A 351 -12.66 15.11 -9.75
CA LEU A 351 -12.56 14.08 -10.78
C LEU A 351 -11.92 14.61 -12.07
N VAL A 352 -12.21 15.86 -12.47
CA VAL A 352 -11.53 16.54 -13.59
C VAL A 352 -10.05 16.73 -13.30
N GLU A 353 -9.68 17.25 -12.12
CA GLU A 353 -8.28 17.43 -11.70
C GLU A 353 -7.51 16.10 -11.74
N ARG A 354 -8.11 15.01 -11.24
CA ARG A 354 -7.50 13.67 -11.32
C ARG A 354 -7.41 13.14 -12.74
N ASN A 355 -8.41 13.39 -13.58
CA ASN A 355 -8.37 13.00 -14.97
C ASN A 355 -7.20 13.63 -15.72
N GLU A 356 -6.93 14.92 -15.49
CA GLU A 356 -5.79 15.62 -16.09
C GLU A 356 -4.45 14.98 -15.69
N LEU A 357 -4.30 14.64 -14.41
CA LEU A 357 -3.12 13.92 -13.90
C LEU A 357 -2.96 12.55 -14.56
N TRP A 358 -4.03 11.75 -14.64
CA TRP A 358 -3.99 10.43 -15.27
C TRP A 358 -3.68 10.51 -16.76
N MET A 359 -4.25 11.47 -17.48
CA MET A 359 -3.98 11.71 -18.90
C MET A 359 -2.52 12.10 -19.13
N ARG A 360 -1.96 12.96 -18.27
CA ARG A 360 -0.54 13.31 -18.34
C ARG A 360 0.36 12.11 -18.09
N ALA A 361 0.10 11.35 -17.03
CA ALA A 361 0.86 10.14 -16.70
C ALA A 361 0.72 9.05 -17.79
N HIS A 362 -0.44 8.96 -18.46
CA HIS A 362 -0.62 8.08 -19.62
C HIS A 362 0.29 8.47 -20.77
N ASN A 363 0.33 9.76 -21.11
CA ASN A 363 1.13 10.27 -22.22
C ASN A 363 2.63 10.25 -21.94
N GLU A 364 3.07 10.60 -20.73
CA GLU A 364 4.50 10.75 -20.40
C GLU A 364 5.15 9.45 -19.89
N HIS A 365 4.37 8.58 -19.24
CA HIS A 365 4.89 7.38 -18.55
C HIS A 365 4.13 6.09 -18.89
N ALA A 366 3.30 6.10 -19.94
CA ALA A 366 2.53 4.94 -20.39
C ALA A 366 1.65 4.30 -19.30
N LEU A 367 1.12 5.12 -18.38
CA LEU A 367 0.13 4.70 -17.39
C LEU A 367 -1.06 4.01 -18.08
N MET A 368 -1.55 2.92 -17.50
CA MET A 368 -2.71 2.19 -18.00
C MET A 368 -4.02 2.90 -17.67
N MET A 369 -4.78 3.28 -18.68
CA MET A 369 -6.15 3.79 -18.49
C MET A 369 -7.16 2.66 -18.68
N PRO A 370 -8.22 2.58 -17.85
CA PRO A 370 -9.27 1.59 -18.05
C PRO A 370 -9.98 1.80 -19.39
N GLU A 371 -10.40 0.71 -20.03
CA GLU A 371 -10.89 0.69 -21.42
C GLU A 371 -12.09 1.64 -21.67
N ASN A 372 -12.87 1.97 -20.64
CA ASN A 372 -14.01 2.89 -20.75
C ASN A 372 -13.64 4.38 -20.67
N PHE A 373 -12.41 4.74 -20.30
CA PHE A 373 -11.97 6.14 -20.28
C PHE A 373 -11.64 6.66 -21.68
N VAL A 374 -11.23 5.76 -22.56
CA VAL A 374 -10.83 6.04 -23.94
C VAL A 374 -11.90 5.43 -24.84
N ASP A 375 -12.64 6.25 -25.60
CA ASP A 375 -13.38 5.72 -26.74
C ASP A 375 -12.35 5.00 -27.64
N VAL A 376 -12.39 3.66 -27.60
CA VAL A 376 -11.42 2.80 -28.27
C VAL A 376 -11.64 2.88 -29.79
N VAL A 377 -11.03 3.88 -30.41
CA VAL A 377 -10.81 3.89 -31.87
C VAL A 377 -9.43 3.30 -32.21
N GLN A 378 -8.54 3.11 -31.23
CA GLN A 378 -7.14 2.72 -31.51
C GLN A 378 -6.75 1.26 -31.20
N ILE A 379 -7.46 0.51 -30.34
CA ILE A 379 -7.11 -0.91 -30.10
C ILE A 379 -7.47 -1.80 -31.30
N VAL A 380 -8.52 -1.44 -32.06
CA VAL A 380 -8.85 -2.09 -33.34
C VAL A 380 -7.81 -1.80 -34.42
N SER A 381 -7.04 -0.70 -34.29
CA SER A 381 -6.04 -0.31 -35.30
C SER A 381 -4.69 -1.04 -35.17
N ALA A 382 -4.37 -1.59 -33.98
CA ALA A 382 -3.07 -2.20 -33.68
C ALA A 382 -3.07 -3.74 -33.70
N HIS A 383 -4.17 -4.40 -34.06
CA HIS A 383 -4.23 -5.86 -34.05
C HIS A 383 -3.55 -6.46 -35.30
N PRO A 384 -2.55 -7.36 -35.15
CA PRO A 384 -1.67 -7.81 -36.23
C PRO A 384 -2.37 -8.64 -37.32
N HIS A 385 -3.61 -9.10 -37.06
CA HIS A 385 -4.43 -9.86 -38.02
C HIS A 385 -5.63 -9.09 -38.59
N ARG A 386 -5.70 -7.75 -38.42
CA ARG A 386 -6.83 -6.93 -38.88
C ARG A 386 -7.16 -7.11 -40.36
N THR A 387 -6.14 -7.10 -41.23
CA THR A 387 -6.35 -7.32 -42.67
C THR A 387 -6.82 -8.74 -42.95
N SER A 388 -6.32 -9.73 -42.21
CA SER A 388 -6.69 -11.14 -42.38
C SER A 388 -8.15 -11.38 -41.97
N LEU A 389 -8.59 -10.87 -40.82
CA LEU A 389 -9.98 -11.02 -40.34
C LEU A 389 -10.98 -10.23 -41.18
N LEU A 390 -10.65 -9.00 -41.59
CA LEU A 390 -11.52 -8.21 -42.47
C LEU A 390 -11.61 -8.82 -43.87
N MET A 391 -10.51 -9.37 -44.40
CA MET A 391 -10.53 -10.10 -45.68
C MET A 391 -11.30 -11.42 -45.57
N TRP A 392 -11.20 -12.14 -44.44
CA TRP A 392 -12.00 -13.33 -44.19
C TRP A 392 -13.49 -13.01 -44.10
N PHE A 393 -13.84 -11.95 -43.39
CA PHE A 393 -15.23 -11.51 -43.24
C PHE A 393 -15.80 -11.00 -44.58
N ALA A 394 -15.05 -10.18 -45.31
CA ALA A 394 -15.43 -9.72 -46.64
C ALA A 394 -15.54 -10.89 -47.64
N GLY A 395 -14.61 -11.85 -47.58
CA GLY A 395 -14.65 -13.08 -48.37
C GLY A 395 -15.86 -13.94 -48.03
N PHE A 396 -16.20 -14.09 -46.75
CA PHE A 396 -17.38 -14.81 -46.29
C PHE A 396 -18.68 -14.16 -46.76
N VAL A 397 -18.78 -12.82 -46.66
CA VAL A 397 -19.94 -12.06 -47.16
C VAL A 397 -20.06 -12.17 -48.69
N LEU A 398 -18.95 -12.08 -49.43
CA LEU A 398 -18.95 -12.28 -50.89
C LEU A 398 -19.34 -13.71 -51.27
N LEU A 399 -18.91 -14.71 -50.51
CA LEU A 399 -19.27 -16.11 -50.73
C LEU A 399 -20.76 -16.35 -50.46
N LEU A 400 -21.32 -15.76 -49.40
CA LEU A 400 -22.76 -15.78 -49.14
C LEU A 400 -23.56 -15.09 -50.27
N LEU A 401 -23.10 -13.94 -50.77
CA LEU A 401 -23.73 -13.24 -51.89
C LEU A 401 -23.65 -14.03 -53.20
N ALA A 402 -22.51 -14.69 -53.46
CA ALA A 402 -22.32 -15.55 -54.63
C ALA A 402 -23.23 -16.79 -54.58
N ILE A 403 -23.32 -17.46 -53.42
CA ILE A 403 -24.25 -18.56 -53.19
C ILE A 403 -25.70 -18.07 -53.38
N GLY A 404 -26.06 -16.93 -52.80
CA GLY A 404 -27.39 -16.32 -52.97
C GLY A 404 -27.71 -16.01 -54.44
N CYS A 405 -26.75 -15.51 -55.21
CA CYS A 405 -26.91 -15.25 -56.65
C CYS A 405 -27.03 -16.55 -57.47
N CYS A 406 -26.24 -17.58 -57.16
CA CYS A 406 -26.29 -18.88 -57.83
C CYS A 406 -27.60 -19.62 -57.53
N CYS A 407 -28.03 -19.64 -56.27
CA CYS A 407 -29.33 -20.18 -55.87
C CYS A 407 -30.47 -19.39 -56.53
N GLY A 408 -30.43 -18.05 -56.55
CA GLY A 408 -31.42 -17.22 -57.23
C GLY A 408 -31.53 -17.46 -58.74
N ARG A 409 -30.41 -17.77 -59.41
CA ARG A 409 -30.40 -18.14 -60.84
C ARG A 409 -30.91 -19.56 -61.07
N ALA A 410 -30.59 -20.52 -60.20
CA ALA A 410 -31.11 -21.89 -60.28
C ALA A 410 -32.64 -21.91 -60.11
N THR A 411 -33.18 -21.16 -59.14
CA THR A 411 -34.63 -21.08 -58.92
C THR A 411 -35.36 -20.40 -60.08
N LYS A 412 -34.75 -19.40 -60.73
CA LYS A 412 -35.32 -18.78 -61.95
C LYS A 412 -35.32 -19.74 -63.16
N ARG A 413 -34.29 -20.58 -63.30
CA ARG A 413 -34.18 -21.57 -64.41
C ARG A 413 -35.22 -22.68 -64.26
N ILE A 414 -35.39 -23.23 -63.06
CA ILE A 414 -36.42 -24.25 -62.76
C ILE A 414 -37.83 -23.69 -62.98
N LYS A 415 -38.09 -22.43 -62.59
CA LYS A 415 -39.39 -21.77 -62.81
C LYS A 415 -39.69 -21.51 -64.30
N HIS A 416 -38.66 -21.39 -65.14
CA HIS A 416 -38.83 -21.22 -66.59
C HIS A 416 -39.07 -22.56 -67.30
N GLU A 417 -38.45 -23.65 -66.84
CA GLU A 417 -38.73 -25.00 -67.39
C GLU A 417 -40.12 -25.53 -66.99
N LEU A 418 -40.61 -25.19 -65.79
CA LEU A 418 -41.98 -25.50 -65.34
C LEU A 418 -43.08 -24.71 -66.07
N LYS A 419 -42.75 -23.63 -66.78
CA LYS A 419 -43.70 -22.82 -67.57
C LYS A 419 -43.78 -23.24 -69.04
N ASN A 420 -42.82 -24.04 -69.50
CA ASN A 420 -42.73 -24.57 -70.88
C ASN A 420 -43.06 -26.07 -70.97
N ARG A 421 -43.64 -26.64 -69.91
CA ARG A 421 -44.30 -27.95 -69.86
C ARG A 421 -45.79 -27.70 -69.67
#